data_AF-A0A6S7GP71-F1
#
_entry.id   AF-A0A6S7GP71-F1
#
_cell.length_a   1.000
_cell.length_b   1.000
_cell.length_c   1.000
_cell.angle_alpha   90.00
_cell.angle_beta   90.00
_cell.angle_gamma   90.00
#
_symmetry.space_group_name_H-M   'P 1'
#
loop_
_entity.id
_entity.type
_entity.pdbx_description
1 polymer ?
#
loop_
_entity_poly.entity_id
_entity_poly.type
_entity_poly.pdbx_seq_one_letter_code
_entity_poly.pdbx_strand_id
1 'polypeptide(L)'
;MSEEATKKHNDILAITEEKDIEKEIEESDLLRERIHATIVRIDSVVIKLPKLSLKKFKGDIKEWTPFWDSYTSAIHDNPDLSDIDKFNYLNSLLESKAAEAIAGLKITSANYQEAVDVLNQRFGDKQQIINSHMDSLLQLPAVTSLHDVQSIRQFYNKVESHIRGLKSLGVETATYGNLMISILMQQLPPGLRIIVTKKMQEDEWSLDKLMTIFRQELEARERANLQCLPPSKSSYQRNKPGTAATLFTGLHDTTCSYCQGKHLSANCKTVTNVAARRDILKRSGRCFVCLRKNHISRECQSNIKCFKCGRRHHGSLCMGGQPRQQHPNPNSDPPTNQQEPRHPRQPATETEKGDETGIGGKNLPAQPNRERDQQQQQQQQATTSQT
;
A
#
# COMPACT_ATOMS: atom_id res chain seq x y z
N MET A 1 75.70 70.55 0.17
CA MET A 1 74.86 69.48 0.75
C MET A 1 73.37 69.85 0.88
N SER A 2 72.97 71.11 0.66
CA SER A 2 71.57 71.56 0.86
C SER A 2 70.65 71.36 -0.35
N GLU A 3 71.14 71.51 -1.58
CA GLU A 3 70.29 71.48 -2.80
C GLU A 3 69.87 70.06 -3.22
N GLU A 4 70.70 69.07 -2.94
CA GLU A 4 70.39 67.68 -3.31
C GLU A 4 69.35 67.07 -2.36
N ALA A 5 69.29 67.55 -1.12
CA ALA A 5 68.28 67.17 -0.15
C ALA A 5 66.91 67.81 -0.46
N THR A 6 66.88 69.08 -0.87
CA THR A 6 65.64 69.75 -1.29
C THR A 6 65.13 69.23 -2.62
N LYS A 7 66.00 68.85 -3.55
CA LYS A 7 65.61 68.18 -4.80
C LYS A 7 64.96 66.82 -4.52
N LYS A 8 65.59 65.97 -3.70
CA LYS A 8 65.00 64.68 -3.30
C LYS A 8 63.69 64.84 -2.54
N HIS A 9 63.55 65.87 -1.71
CA HIS A 9 62.30 66.15 -0.99
C HIS A 9 61.17 66.58 -1.93
N ASN A 10 61.45 67.45 -2.91
CA ASN A 10 60.48 67.85 -3.93
C ASN A 10 60.15 66.71 -4.90
N ASP A 11 61.11 65.87 -5.24
CA ASP A 11 60.90 64.66 -6.06
C ASP A 11 60.00 63.64 -5.32
N ILE A 12 60.09 63.53 -3.98
CA ILE A 12 59.21 62.68 -3.17
C ILE A 12 57.78 63.26 -3.07
N LEU A 13 57.64 64.58 -2.94
CA LEU A 13 56.34 65.25 -2.95
C LEU A 13 55.65 65.18 -4.32
N ALA A 14 56.42 65.19 -5.42
CA ALA A 14 55.89 65.01 -6.78
C ALA A 14 55.46 63.55 -7.08
N ILE A 15 55.96 62.57 -6.33
CA ILE A 15 55.53 61.16 -6.42
C ILE A 15 54.27 60.90 -5.58
N THR A 16 53.86 61.85 -4.74
CA THR A 16 52.71 61.75 -3.84
C THR A 16 51.78 62.95 -3.98
N GLU A 17 51.37 63.28 -5.21
CA GLU A 17 50.25 64.20 -5.36
C GLU A 17 49.00 63.53 -4.75
N GLU A 18 48.46 64.10 -3.67
CA GLU A 18 47.28 63.59 -2.93
C GLU A 18 46.11 63.23 -3.87
N LYS A 19 46.02 63.90 -5.02
CA LYS A 19 45.02 63.66 -6.07
C LYS A 19 45.14 62.29 -6.75
N ASP A 20 46.34 61.75 -6.90
CA ASP A 20 46.54 60.42 -7.49
C ASP A 20 46.10 59.32 -6.51
N ILE A 21 46.32 59.53 -5.21
CA ILE A 21 45.85 58.63 -4.15
C ILE A 21 44.32 58.67 -4.04
N GLU A 22 43.71 59.85 -4.08
CA GLU A 22 42.24 60.01 -4.07
C GLU A 22 41.58 59.29 -5.24
N LYS A 23 42.18 59.38 -6.44
CA LYS A 23 41.67 58.73 -7.65
C LYS A 23 41.78 57.20 -7.57
N GLU A 24 42.87 56.66 -7.01
CA GLU A 24 43.00 55.21 -6.78
C GLU A 24 41.98 54.70 -5.75
N ILE A 25 41.67 55.48 -4.71
CA ILE A 25 40.64 55.14 -3.73
C ILE A 25 39.26 55.11 -4.40
N GLU A 26 38.94 56.11 -5.22
CA GLU A 26 37.67 56.16 -5.95
C GLU A 26 37.52 55.00 -6.95
N GLU A 27 38.59 54.64 -7.67
CA GLU A 27 38.61 53.48 -8.56
C GLU A 27 38.42 52.15 -7.80
N SER A 28 39.02 52.03 -6.61
CA SER A 28 38.87 50.88 -5.72
C SER A 28 37.43 50.74 -5.19
N ASP A 29 36.80 51.84 -4.77
CA ASP A 29 35.41 51.84 -4.31
C ASP A 29 34.43 51.49 -5.43
N LEU A 30 34.65 52.03 -6.65
CA LEU A 30 33.87 51.67 -7.84
C LEU A 30 34.05 50.20 -8.25
N LEU A 31 35.23 49.62 -8.01
CA LEU A 31 35.47 48.19 -8.23
C LEU A 31 34.71 47.35 -7.19
N ARG A 32 34.73 47.77 -5.93
CA ARG A 32 34.03 47.10 -4.82
C ARG A 32 32.51 47.11 -5.04
N GLU A 33 31.94 48.22 -5.48
CA GLU A 33 30.51 48.29 -5.83
C GLU A 33 30.16 47.37 -7.01
N ARG A 34 31.00 47.31 -8.06
CA ARG A 34 30.78 46.41 -9.19
C ARG A 34 30.85 44.94 -8.80
N ILE A 35 31.80 44.57 -7.93
CA ILE A 35 31.89 43.21 -7.38
C ILE A 35 30.64 42.89 -6.58
N HIS A 36 30.19 43.80 -5.69
CA HIS A 36 28.99 43.59 -4.90
C HIS A 36 27.73 43.44 -5.76
N ALA A 37 27.54 44.32 -6.75
CA ALA A 37 26.43 44.24 -7.69
C ALA A 37 26.43 42.93 -8.49
N THR A 38 27.61 42.43 -8.85
CA THR A 38 27.77 41.14 -9.54
C THR A 38 27.43 39.96 -8.64
N ILE A 39 27.89 39.97 -7.37
CA ILE A 39 27.57 38.94 -6.38
C ILE A 39 26.05 38.90 -6.12
N VAL A 40 25.42 40.05 -5.90
CA VAL A 40 23.97 40.15 -5.67
C VAL A 40 23.19 39.63 -6.89
N ARG A 41 23.68 39.93 -8.11
CA ARG A 41 23.07 39.45 -9.35
C ARG A 41 23.19 37.94 -9.49
N ILE A 42 24.35 37.36 -9.15
CA ILE A 42 24.54 35.89 -9.13
C ILE A 42 23.57 35.23 -8.14
N ASP A 43 23.44 35.78 -6.93
CA ASP A 43 22.54 35.25 -5.89
C ASP A 43 21.06 35.34 -6.30
N SER A 44 20.68 36.36 -7.08
CA SER A 44 19.31 36.54 -7.57
C SER A 44 18.90 35.59 -8.71
N VAL A 45 19.87 35.02 -9.43
CA VAL A 45 19.63 34.04 -10.51
C VAL A 45 19.56 32.60 -9.98
N VAL A 46 19.85 32.39 -8.69
CA VAL A 46 19.64 31.09 -8.03
C VAL A 46 18.13 30.85 -7.89
N ILE A 47 17.57 30.07 -8.82
CA ILE A 47 16.22 29.54 -8.72
C ILE A 47 16.12 28.81 -7.38
N LYS A 48 15.37 29.38 -6.43
CA LYS A 48 15.15 28.79 -5.11
C LYS A 48 14.21 27.61 -5.23
N LEU A 49 14.77 26.44 -5.52
CA LEU A 49 14.07 25.17 -5.46
C LEU A 49 13.58 24.92 -4.03
N PRO A 50 12.44 24.22 -3.84
CA PRO A 50 12.03 23.76 -2.52
C PRO A 50 13.18 23.02 -1.82
N LYS A 51 13.38 23.30 -0.53
CA LYS A 51 14.42 22.63 0.25
C LYS A 51 14.19 21.12 0.22
N LEU A 52 15.16 20.37 -0.30
CA LEU A 52 15.11 18.91 -0.33
C LEU A 52 15.15 18.39 1.10
N SER A 53 14.07 17.77 1.56
CA SER A 53 14.02 17.11 2.87
C SER A 53 14.44 15.66 2.73
N LEU A 54 15.47 15.25 3.47
CA LEU A 54 15.87 13.84 3.55
C LEU A 54 14.75 13.01 4.17
N LYS A 55 14.47 11.85 3.56
CA LYS A 55 13.50 10.90 4.11
C LYS A 55 14.10 10.20 5.30
N LYS A 56 13.27 9.96 6.30
CA LYS A 56 13.65 9.18 7.48
C LYS A 56 13.77 7.70 7.14
N PHE A 57 14.68 7.01 7.82
CA PHE A 57 14.96 5.60 7.62
C PHE A 57 14.53 4.77 8.83
N LYS A 58 13.63 3.81 8.59
CA LYS A 58 13.03 2.97 9.65
C LYS A 58 13.73 1.62 9.87
N GLY A 59 14.71 1.30 9.03
CA GLY A 59 15.41 0.00 9.07
C GLY A 59 14.88 -1.06 8.11
N ASP A 60 14.17 -0.69 7.03
CA ASP A 60 13.90 -1.64 5.94
C ASP A 60 15.13 -1.72 5.03
N ILE A 61 15.71 -2.92 4.92
CA ILE A 61 16.89 -3.22 4.11
C ILE A 61 16.69 -2.78 2.65
N LYS A 62 15.47 -2.88 2.10
CA LYS A 62 15.17 -2.45 0.72
C LYS A 62 15.26 -0.94 0.51
N GLU A 63 15.07 -0.16 1.57
CA GLU A 63 15.13 1.30 1.53
C GLU A 63 16.52 1.83 1.90
N TRP A 64 17.47 0.95 2.26
CA TRP A 64 18.81 1.35 2.68
C TRP A 64 19.57 2.09 1.57
N THR A 65 19.71 1.49 0.39
CA THR A 65 20.44 2.11 -0.74
C THR A 65 19.96 3.52 -1.07
N PRO A 66 18.67 3.77 -1.35
CA PRO A 66 18.23 5.14 -1.67
C PRO A 66 18.35 6.11 -0.49
N PHE A 67 18.22 5.62 0.75
CA PHE A 67 18.47 6.46 1.93
C PHE A 67 19.94 6.83 2.05
N TRP A 68 20.83 5.84 1.99
CA TRP A 68 22.26 6.03 2.18
C TRP A 68 22.85 6.88 1.06
N ASP A 69 22.46 6.69 -0.20
CA ASP A 69 22.90 7.53 -1.32
C ASP A 69 22.48 9.00 -1.11
N SER A 70 21.23 9.22 -0.68
CA SER A 70 20.72 10.57 -0.42
C SER A 70 21.38 11.22 0.79
N TYR A 71 21.62 10.46 1.86
CA TYR A 71 22.32 10.94 3.06
C TYR A 71 23.79 11.22 2.74
N THR A 72 24.41 10.36 1.94
CA THR A 72 25.82 10.47 1.58
C THR A 72 26.08 11.74 0.78
N SER A 73 25.28 11.94 -0.27
CA SER A 73 25.38 13.13 -1.14
C SER A 73 25.04 14.43 -0.42
N ALA A 74 24.17 14.43 0.59
CA ALA A 74 23.72 15.65 1.26
C ALA A 74 24.54 15.99 2.52
N ILE A 75 25.02 14.98 3.25
CA ILE A 75 25.56 15.14 4.61
C ILE A 75 26.92 14.43 4.76
N HIS A 76 27.03 13.13 4.42
CA HIS A 76 28.26 12.36 4.70
C HIS A 76 29.48 12.96 3.98
N ASP A 77 29.34 13.24 2.68
CA ASP A 77 30.41 13.76 1.82
C ASP A 77 30.54 15.29 1.90
N ASN A 78 29.71 15.96 2.70
CA ASN A 78 29.78 17.41 2.85
C ASN A 78 31.00 17.80 3.71
N PRO A 79 31.97 18.55 3.17
CA PRO A 79 33.17 18.96 3.91
C PRO A 79 32.91 20.09 4.92
N ASP A 80 31.80 20.83 4.78
CA ASP A 80 31.47 21.96 5.65
C ASP A 80 30.84 21.53 6.99
N LEU A 81 30.47 20.25 7.12
CA LEU A 81 29.87 19.70 8.33
C LEU A 81 30.88 18.92 9.16
N SER A 82 30.89 19.17 10.47
CA SER A 82 31.68 18.38 11.40
C SER A 82 31.08 16.98 11.60
N ASP A 83 31.89 16.00 12.00
CA ASP A 83 31.40 14.63 12.25
C ASP A 83 30.31 14.57 13.32
N ILE A 84 30.35 15.46 14.31
CA ILE A 84 29.32 15.51 15.35
C ILE A 84 28.00 16.07 14.80
N ASP A 85 28.05 17.04 13.89
CA ASP A 85 26.85 17.56 13.21
C ASP A 85 26.26 16.50 12.28
N LYS A 86 27.13 15.82 11.51
CA LYS A 86 26.72 14.67 10.69
C LYS A 86 26.03 13.62 11.54
N PHE A 87 26.59 13.28 12.71
CA PHE A 87 25.97 12.30 13.59
C PHE A 87 24.62 12.77 14.16
N ASN A 88 24.50 14.04 14.55
CA ASN A 88 23.22 14.60 14.99
C ASN A 88 22.15 14.50 13.90
N TYR A 89 22.49 14.84 12.65
CA TYR A 89 21.56 14.68 11.53
C TYR A 89 21.22 13.22 11.28
N LEU A 90 22.21 12.33 11.24
CA LEU A 90 22.00 10.89 11.08
C LEU A 90 21.00 10.38 12.13
N ASN A 91 21.25 10.64 13.41
CA ASN A 91 20.39 10.20 14.50
C ASN A 91 18.96 10.76 14.39
N SER A 92 18.79 11.99 13.88
CA SER A 92 17.47 12.59 13.67
C SER A 92 16.67 11.95 12.51
N LEU A 93 17.37 11.35 11.55
CA LEU A 93 16.79 10.70 10.37
C LEU A 93 16.50 9.21 10.60
N LEU A 94 17.10 8.59 11.62
CA LEU A 94 16.90 7.19 11.94
C LEU A 94 15.68 7.01 12.85
N GLU A 95 14.88 6.00 12.55
CA GLU A 95 13.69 5.62 13.32
C GLU A 95 13.68 4.10 13.57
N SER A 96 12.92 3.68 14.58
CA SER A 96 12.62 2.27 14.85
C SER A 96 13.89 1.39 14.92
N LYS A 97 14.00 0.36 14.07
CA LYS A 97 15.11 -0.62 14.07
C LYS A 97 16.45 0.03 13.75
N ALA A 98 16.43 1.09 12.95
CA ALA A 98 17.65 1.79 12.55
C ALA A 98 18.21 2.64 13.71
N ALA A 99 17.33 3.33 14.43
CA ALA A 99 17.73 4.08 15.63
C ALA A 99 18.20 3.14 16.75
N GLU A 100 17.51 2.01 16.93
CA GLU A 100 17.90 0.99 17.92
C GLU A 100 19.30 0.43 17.66
N ALA A 101 19.73 0.34 16.39
CA ALA A 101 21.04 -0.20 16.04
C ALA A 101 22.21 0.62 16.61
N ILE A 102 22.04 1.94 16.78
CA ILE A 102 23.09 2.86 17.23
C ILE A 102 22.78 3.49 18.60
N ALA A 103 21.71 3.09 19.28
CA ALA A 103 21.23 3.70 20.52
C ALA A 103 22.25 3.63 21.69
N GLY A 104 23.19 2.70 21.64
CA GLY A 104 24.27 2.57 22.63
C GLY A 104 25.44 3.53 22.43
N LEU A 105 25.53 4.20 21.27
CA LEU A 105 26.62 5.11 20.94
C LEU A 105 26.30 6.52 21.44
N LYS A 106 27.24 7.12 22.18
CA LYS A 106 27.14 8.55 22.53
C LYS A 106 27.35 9.39 21.27
N ILE A 107 26.57 10.46 21.13
CA ILE A 107 26.70 11.41 20.01
C ILE A 107 28.00 12.22 20.19
N THR A 108 29.09 11.70 19.64
CA THR A 108 30.42 12.32 19.64
C THR A 108 31.06 12.12 18.27
N SER A 109 31.99 13.00 17.88
CA SER A 109 32.71 12.87 16.60
C SER A 109 33.44 11.52 16.50
N ALA A 110 34.04 11.03 17.59
CA ALA A 110 34.75 9.75 17.61
C ALA A 110 33.86 8.54 17.29
N ASN A 111 32.58 8.60 17.65
CA ASN A 111 31.64 7.48 17.46
C ASN A 111 30.87 7.56 16.14
N TYR A 112 31.01 8.65 15.36
CA TYR A 112 30.26 8.82 14.12
C TYR A 112 30.59 7.72 13.11
N GLN A 113 31.88 7.44 12.91
CA GLN A 113 32.31 6.39 11.99
C GLN A 113 31.81 5.01 12.45
N GLU A 114 31.88 4.72 13.74
CA GLU A 114 31.36 3.47 14.30
C GLU A 114 29.84 3.34 14.07
N ALA A 115 29.07 4.42 14.23
CA ALA A 115 27.64 4.42 13.93
C ALA A 115 27.35 4.12 12.45
N VAL A 116 28.13 4.72 11.54
CA VAL A 116 28.02 4.48 10.09
C VAL A 116 28.35 3.02 9.76
N ASP A 117 29.41 2.48 10.35
CA ASP A 117 29.86 1.10 10.11
C ASP A 117 28.81 0.09 10.61
N VAL A 118 28.23 0.31 11.80
CA VAL A 118 27.15 -0.54 12.34
C VAL A 118 25.93 -0.52 11.42
N LEU A 119 25.53 0.64 10.90
CA LEU A 119 24.39 0.74 9.99
C LEU A 119 24.67 0.07 8.64
N ASN A 120 25.87 0.28 8.07
CA ASN A 120 26.29 -0.37 6.84
C ASN A 120 26.37 -1.89 6.98
N GLN A 121 26.92 -2.39 8.10
CA GLN A 121 26.99 -3.82 8.36
C GLN A 121 25.59 -4.45 8.49
N ARG A 122 24.67 -3.74 9.14
CA ARG A 122 23.32 -4.27 9.44
C ARG A 122 22.33 -4.13 8.29
N PHE A 123 22.38 -3.03 7.55
CA PHE A 123 21.39 -2.68 6.52
C PHE A 123 21.98 -2.57 5.11
N GLY A 124 23.29 -2.35 5.00
CA GLY A 124 24.01 -2.16 3.73
C GLY A 124 24.63 -3.43 3.15
N ASP A 125 24.42 -4.59 3.77
CA ASP A 125 24.86 -5.86 3.19
C ASP A 125 24.14 -6.11 1.86
N LYS A 126 24.91 -5.93 0.78
CA LYS A 126 24.46 -6.11 -0.60
C LYS A 126 23.79 -7.47 -0.81
N GLN A 127 24.33 -8.54 -0.22
CA GLN A 127 23.76 -9.88 -0.41
C GLN A 127 22.41 -10.02 0.30
N GLN A 128 22.25 -9.42 1.48
CA GLN A 128 20.96 -9.40 2.17
C GLN A 128 19.91 -8.58 1.41
N ILE A 129 20.30 -7.46 0.81
CA ILE A 129 19.40 -6.66 -0.04
C ILE A 129 18.96 -7.50 -1.25
N ILE A 130 19.90 -8.16 -1.94
CA ILE A 130 19.61 -9.08 -3.05
C ILE A 130 18.63 -10.17 -2.62
N ASN A 131 18.92 -10.86 -1.50
CA ASN A 131 18.06 -11.92 -0.98
C ASN A 131 16.66 -11.39 -0.64
N SER A 132 16.56 -10.19 -0.05
CA SER A 132 15.26 -9.57 0.25
C SER A 132 14.43 -9.33 -1.01
N HIS A 133 15.05 -8.89 -2.10
CA HIS A 133 14.37 -8.74 -3.40
C HIS A 133 13.94 -10.10 -3.97
N MET A 134 14.80 -11.11 -3.91
CA MET A 134 14.49 -12.46 -4.38
C MET A 134 13.34 -13.10 -3.58
N ASP A 135 13.42 -13.05 -2.25
CA ASP A 135 12.36 -13.55 -1.36
C ASP A 135 11.04 -12.85 -1.62
N SER A 136 11.07 -11.53 -1.81
CA SER A 136 9.88 -10.75 -2.13
C SER A 136 9.26 -11.20 -3.46
N LEU A 137 10.07 -11.49 -4.49
CA LEU A 137 9.60 -12.02 -5.79
C LEU A 137 8.98 -13.42 -5.65
N LEU A 138 9.62 -14.30 -4.88
CA LEU A 138 9.17 -15.68 -4.65
C LEU A 138 7.85 -15.74 -3.87
N GLN A 139 7.62 -14.78 -2.97
CA GLN A 139 6.46 -14.73 -2.09
C GLN A 139 5.32 -13.84 -2.63
N LEU A 140 5.42 -13.33 -3.87
CA LEU A 140 4.35 -12.52 -4.44
C LEU A 140 3.04 -13.32 -4.55
N PRO A 141 1.90 -12.76 -4.11
CA PRO A 141 0.63 -13.45 -4.18
C PRO A 141 0.15 -13.61 -5.63
N ALA A 142 -0.41 -14.79 -5.93
CA ALA A 142 -1.01 -15.07 -7.22
C ALA A 142 -2.18 -14.14 -7.52
N VAL A 143 -2.29 -13.70 -8.76
CA VAL A 143 -3.48 -12.98 -9.24
C VAL A 143 -4.44 -13.99 -9.85
N THR A 144 -5.61 -14.16 -9.23
CA THR A 144 -6.57 -15.20 -9.64
C THR A 144 -7.50 -14.75 -10.76
N SER A 145 -7.91 -13.47 -10.74
CA SER A 145 -8.92 -12.94 -11.65
C SER A 145 -8.30 -12.20 -12.83
N LEU A 146 -8.71 -12.59 -14.03
CA LEU A 146 -8.35 -11.91 -15.26
C LEU A 146 -9.03 -10.53 -15.41
N HIS A 147 -10.16 -10.34 -14.70
CA HIS A 147 -10.97 -9.11 -14.75
C HIS A 147 -10.53 -8.05 -13.73
N ASP A 148 -9.72 -8.43 -12.75
CA ASP A 148 -9.18 -7.50 -11.76
C ASP A 148 -7.89 -6.85 -12.28
N VAL A 149 -8.07 -5.88 -13.17
CA VAL A 149 -6.96 -5.15 -13.80
C VAL A 149 -6.09 -4.42 -12.77
N GLN A 150 -6.68 -3.94 -11.67
CA GLN A 150 -5.94 -3.24 -10.63
C GLN A 150 -4.99 -4.17 -9.88
N SER A 151 -5.44 -5.38 -9.51
CA SER A 151 -4.57 -6.38 -8.89
C SER A 151 -3.46 -6.84 -9.84
N ILE A 152 -3.76 -7.02 -11.13
CA ILE A 152 -2.75 -7.33 -12.15
C ILE A 152 -1.70 -6.21 -12.24
N ARG A 153 -2.12 -4.94 -12.21
CA ARG A 153 -1.21 -3.78 -12.22
C ARG A 153 -0.34 -3.71 -10.97
N GLN A 154 -0.91 -3.95 -9.80
CA GLN A 154 -0.14 -3.99 -8.55
C GLN A 154 0.89 -5.12 -8.56
N PHE A 155 0.51 -6.31 -9.03
CA PHE A 155 1.42 -7.43 -9.20
C PHE A 155 2.57 -7.06 -10.15
N TYR A 156 2.25 -6.53 -11.33
CA TYR A 156 3.23 -6.07 -12.31
C TYR A 156 4.24 -5.08 -11.71
N ASN A 157 3.74 -4.04 -11.04
CA ASN A 157 4.59 -3.00 -10.45
C ASN A 157 5.53 -3.57 -9.38
N LYS A 158 5.06 -4.53 -8.56
CA LYS A 158 5.91 -5.20 -7.56
C LYS A 158 7.02 -6.01 -8.23
N VAL A 159 6.67 -6.85 -9.20
CA VAL A 159 7.66 -7.64 -9.96
C VAL A 159 8.70 -6.72 -10.60
N GLU A 160 8.25 -5.69 -11.33
CA GLU A 160 9.14 -4.75 -12.01
C GLU A 160 10.02 -3.98 -11.01
N SER A 161 9.48 -3.56 -9.87
CA SER A 161 10.25 -2.85 -8.84
C SER A 161 11.36 -3.72 -8.27
N HIS A 162 11.11 -5.01 -8.00
CA HIS A 162 12.16 -5.89 -7.48
C HIS A 162 13.21 -6.24 -8.55
N ILE A 163 12.80 -6.47 -9.80
CA ILE A 163 13.75 -6.69 -10.92
C ILE A 163 14.65 -5.48 -11.11
N ARG A 164 14.09 -4.26 -11.09
CA ARG A 164 14.89 -3.02 -11.18
C ARG A 164 15.86 -2.87 -10.01
N GLY A 165 15.43 -3.19 -8.78
CA GLY A 165 16.28 -3.18 -7.60
C GLY A 165 17.46 -4.16 -7.70
N LEU A 166 17.20 -5.37 -8.18
CA LEU A 166 18.26 -6.36 -8.47
C LEU A 166 19.23 -5.85 -9.53
N LYS A 167 18.71 -5.25 -10.61
CA LYS A 167 19.55 -4.67 -11.67
C LYS A 167 20.43 -3.52 -11.17
N SER A 168 19.92 -2.64 -10.30
CA SER A 168 20.74 -1.57 -9.69
C SER A 168 21.84 -2.11 -8.76
N LEU A 169 21.66 -3.30 -8.20
CA LEU A 169 22.69 -4.00 -7.43
C LEU A 169 23.67 -4.78 -8.32
N GLY A 170 23.51 -4.73 -9.64
CA GLY A 170 24.36 -5.43 -10.61
C GLY A 170 24.02 -6.91 -10.78
N VAL A 171 22.82 -7.35 -10.38
CA VAL A 171 22.35 -8.72 -10.63
C VAL A 171 21.65 -8.76 -11.99
N GLU A 172 22.23 -9.48 -12.94
CA GLU A 172 21.68 -9.62 -14.28
C GLU A 172 20.45 -10.54 -14.30
N THR A 173 19.46 -10.19 -15.14
CA THR A 173 18.23 -10.98 -15.32
C THR A 173 18.50 -12.37 -15.87
N ALA A 174 19.60 -12.56 -16.61
CA ALA A 174 20.00 -13.86 -17.15
C ALA A 174 20.29 -14.91 -16.05
N THR A 175 20.82 -14.48 -14.91
CA THR A 175 21.25 -15.37 -13.81
C THR A 175 20.08 -16.08 -13.13
N TYR A 176 18.92 -15.42 -13.05
CA TYR A 176 17.74 -15.91 -12.32
C TYR A 176 16.47 -15.99 -13.18
N GLY A 177 16.53 -15.50 -14.41
CA GLY A 177 15.37 -15.28 -15.28
C GLY A 177 14.59 -16.55 -15.59
N ASN A 178 15.27 -17.65 -15.93
CA ASN A 178 14.63 -18.91 -16.29
C ASN A 178 13.73 -19.46 -15.16
N LEU A 179 14.23 -19.42 -13.93
CA LEU A 179 13.47 -19.82 -12.76
C LEU A 179 12.31 -18.84 -12.50
N MET A 180 12.58 -17.53 -12.56
CA MET A 180 11.56 -16.52 -12.30
C MET A 180 10.43 -16.53 -13.32
N ILE A 181 10.72 -16.77 -14.59
CA ILE A 181 9.68 -16.93 -15.63
C ILE A 181 8.72 -18.05 -15.23
N SER A 182 9.25 -19.21 -14.83
CA SER A 182 8.43 -20.36 -14.41
C SER A 182 7.54 -20.03 -13.22
N ILE A 183 8.09 -19.33 -12.21
CA ILE A 183 7.35 -18.95 -11.00
C ILE A 183 6.30 -17.89 -11.31
N LEU A 184 6.68 -16.81 -12.02
CA LEU A 184 5.76 -15.73 -12.38
C LEU A 184 4.61 -16.25 -13.24
N MET A 185 4.88 -17.16 -14.18
CA MET A 185 3.83 -17.79 -14.97
C MET A 185 2.81 -18.56 -14.11
N GLN A 186 3.22 -19.15 -12.98
CA GLN A 186 2.27 -19.78 -12.04
C GLN A 186 1.44 -18.77 -11.25
N GLN A 187 1.98 -17.57 -11.01
CA GLN A 187 1.28 -16.48 -10.30
C GLN A 187 0.29 -15.71 -11.18
N LEU A 188 0.32 -15.92 -12.50
CA LEU A 188 -0.57 -15.25 -13.45
C LEU A 188 -1.93 -15.97 -13.64
N PRO A 189 -3.03 -15.22 -13.87
CA PRO A 189 -4.32 -15.80 -14.24
C PRO A 189 -4.22 -16.67 -15.49
N PRO A 190 -4.99 -17.77 -15.61
CA PRO A 190 -4.93 -18.68 -16.75
C PRO A 190 -5.02 -18.00 -18.12
N GLY A 191 -5.90 -17.02 -18.28
CA GLY A 191 -6.04 -16.29 -19.54
C GLY A 191 -4.84 -15.43 -19.90
N LEU A 192 -4.12 -14.86 -18.91
CA LEU A 192 -2.87 -14.14 -19.18
C LEU A 192 -1.75 -15.09 -19.57
N ARG A 193 -1.66 -16.27 -18.95
CA ARG A 193 -0.66 -17.29 -19.30
C ARG A 193 -0.76 -17.67 -20.77
N ILE A 194 -1.97 -17.95 -21.27
CA ILE A 194 -2.21 -18.30 -22.67
C ILE A 194 -1.73 -17.19 -23.61
N ILE A 195 -2.01 -15.92 -23.27
CA ILE A 195 -1.62 -14.78 -24.11
C ILE A 195 -0.11 -14.62 -24.14
N VAL A 196 0.54 -14.73 -22.97
CA VAL A 196 1.99 -14.65 -22.84
C VAL A 196 2.65 -15.77 -23.64
N THR A 197 2.24 -17.03 -23.43
CA THR A 197 2.78 -18.19 -24.17
C THR A 197 2.57 -18.05 -25.68
N LYS A 198 1.42 -17.54 -26.13
CA LYS A 198 1.16 -17.31 -27.56
C LYS A 198 2.07 -16.23 -28.17
N LYS A 199 2.46 -15.23 -27.38
CA LYS A 199 3.33 -14.13 -27.81
C LYS A 199 4.82 -14.50 -27.69
N MET A 200 5.17 -15.46 -26.84
CA MET A 200 6.53 -15.99 -26.67
C MET A 200 6.74 -17.25 -27.53
N GLN A 201 6.75 -17.09 -28.85
CA GLN A 201 6.92 -18.21 -29.80
C GLN A 201 8.38 -18.60 -30.05
N GLU A 202 9.32 -17.79 -29.55
CA GLU A 202 10.75 -18.06 -29.68
C GLU A 202 11.19 -19.15 -28.70
N ASP A 203 12.21 -19.93 -29.11
CA ASP A 203 12.76 -21.03 -28.29
C ASP A 203 13.48 -20.52 -27.03
N GLU A 204 13.93 -19.25 -27.02
CA GLU A 204 14.64 -18.64 -25.89
C GLU A 204 13.79 -17.58 -25.17
N TRP A 205 13.23 -17.99 -24.03
CA TRP A 205 12.43 -17.15 -23.16
C TRP A 205 13.34 -16.32 -22.25
N SER A 206 13.17 -15.00 -22.23
CA SER A 206 13.86 -14.12 -21.28
C SER A 206 12.88 -13.37 -20.38
N LEU A 207 13.32 -13.06 -19.16
CA LEU A 207 12.49 -12.36 -18.19
C LEU A 207 12.14 -10.95 -18.67
N ASP A 208 13.06 -10.28 -19.36
CA ASP A 208 12.83 -8.97 -19.97
C ASP A 208 11.75 -9.01 -21.05
N LYS A 209 11.74 -10.06 -21.90
CA LYS A 209 10.68 -10.28 -22.91
C LYS A 209 9.34 -10.53 -22.23
N LEU A 210 9.29 -11.40 -21.20
CA LEU A 210 8.08 -11.66 -20.42
C LEU A 210 7.51 -10.36 -19.83
N MET A 211 8.35 -9.55 -19.18
CA MET A 211 7.92 -8.29 -18.57
C MET A 211 7.45 -7.27 -19.60
N THR A 212 8.02 -7.28 -20.81
CA THR A 212 7.58 -6.44 -21.93
C THR A 212 6.20 -6.85 -22.44
N ILE A 213 6.00 -8.14 -22.71
CA ILE A 213 4.72 -8.68 -23.18
C ILE A 213 3.63 -8.46 -22.12
N PHE A 214 3.95 -8.70 -20.85
CA PHE A 214 3.01 -8.51 -19.76
C PHE A 214 2.60 -7.04 -19.62
N ARG A 215 3.54 -6.09 -19.75
CA ARG A 215 3.24 -4.65 -19.78
C ARG A 215 2.26 -4.29 -20.89
N GLN A 216 2.54 -4.72 -22.12
CA GLN A 216 1.71 -4.42 -23.28
C GLN A 216 0.28 -4.96 -23.12
N GLU A 217 0.16 -6.19 -22.62
CA GLU A 217 -1.14 -6.83 -22.38
C GLU A 217 -1.93 -6.12 -21.26
N LEU A 218 -1.25 -5.73 -20.18
CA LEU A 218 -1.85 -4.98 -19.09
C LEU A 218 -2.35 -3.61 -19.55
N GLU A 219 -1.56 -2.85 -20.29
CA GLU A 219 -1.97 -1.55 -20.82
C GLU A 219 -3.13 -1.67 -21.81
N ALA A 220 -3.14 -2.71 -22.66
CA ALA A 220 -4.26 -2.97 -23.57
C ALA A 220 -5.57 -3.21 -22.80
N ARG A 221 -5.50 -3.94 -21.68
CA ARG A 221 -6.65 -4.19 -20.79
C ARG A 221 -7.11 -2.94 -20.09
N GLU A 222 -6.20 -2.11 -19.60
CA GLU A 222 -6.56 -0.83 -18.99
C GLU A 222 -7.28 0.07 -19.98
N ARG A 223 -6.79 0.17 -21.23
CA ARG A 223 -7.47 0.92 -22.29
C ARG A 223 -8.85 0.37 -22.60
N ALA A 224 -8.98 -0.96 -22.73
CA ALA A 224 -10.27 -1.61 -22.96
C ALA A 224 -11.25 -1.41 -21.78
N ASN A 225 -10.74 -1.42 -20.54
CA ASN A 225 -11.55 -1.21 -19.35
C ASN A 225 -12.01 0.26 -19.22
N LEU A 226 -11.14 1.22 -19.60
CA LEU A 226 -11.50 2.64 -19.71
C LEU A 226 -12.57 2.90 -20.77
N GLN A 227 -12.54 2.16 -21.89
CA GLN A 227 -13.56 2.24 -22.94
C GLN A 227 -14.91 1.63 -22.54
N CYS A 228 -14.93 0.73 -21.55
CA CYS A 228 -16.14 0.14 -20.97
C CYS A 228 -16.73 0.94 -19.80
N LEU A 229 -16.05 2.00 -19.34
CA LEU A 229 -16.64 2.93 -18.39
C LEU A 229 -17.71 3.74 -19.13
N PRO A 230 -18.97 3.80 -18.65
CA PRO A 230 -19.92 4.78 -19.17
C PRO A 230 -19.28 6.17 -19.04
N PRO A 231 -19.54 7.10 -19.97
CA PRO A 231 -18.91 8.42 -19.94
C PRO A 231 -19.05 8.99 -18.54
N SER A 232 -17.89 9.27 -17.93
CA SER A 232 -17.80 9.93 -16.63
C SER A 232 -18.74 11.12 -16.67
N LYS A 233 -19.77 11.12 -15.82
CA LYS A 233 -20.58 12.31 -15.60
C LYS A 233 -19.65 13.32 -14.96
N SER A 234 -19.00 14.11 -15.81
CA SER A 234 -18.36 15.35 -15.39
C SER A 234 -19.41 16.12 -14.61
N SER A 235 -19.02 16.60 -13.45
CA SER A 235 -19.81 17.43 -12.56
C SER A 235 -20.05 18.79 -13.19
N TYR A 236 -20.76 18.85 -14.31
CA TYR A 236 -21.45 20.05 -14.71
C TYR A 236 -22.75 20.08 -13.90
N GLN A 237 -22.73 20.90 -12.85
CA GLN A 237 -23.93 21.45 -12.25
C GLN A 237 -24.83 21.97 -13.38
N ARG A 238 -25.87 21.22 -13.70
CA ARG A 238 -26.98 21.73 -14.48
C ARG A 238 -28.24 21.47 -13.68
N ASN A 239 -28.61 22.49 -12.91
CA ASN A 239 -29.94 22.66 -12.34
C ASN A 239 -30.99 22.45 -13.45
N LYS A 240 -31.54 21.25 -13.54
CA LYS A 240 -32.87 21.00 -14.11
C LYS A 240 -33.57 19.95 -13.26
N PRO A 241 -34.85 20.15 -12.91
CA PRO A 241 -35.59 19.20 -12.09
C PRO A 241 -35.76 17.90 -12.87
N GLY A 242 -35.18 16.81 -12.35
CA GLY A 242 -35.28 15.50 -12.95
C GLY A 242 -36.69 14.94 -12.82
N THR A 243 -37.39 14.77 -13.93
CA THR A 243 -38.57 13.89 -13.98
C THR A 243 -38.14 12.46 -13.71
N ALA A 244 -38.92 11.72 -12.91
CA ALA A 244 -38.64 10.38 -12.35
C ALA A 244 -38.29 9.25 -13.36
N ALA A 245 -38.20 9.54 -14.65
CA ALA A 245 -37.90 8.58 -15.72
C ALA A 245 -36.40 8.23 -15.84
N THR A 246 -35.48 9.09 -15.38
CA THR A 246 -34.02 8.90 -15.56
C THR A 246 -33.35 8.02 -14.49
N LEU A 247 -34.09 7.55 -13.47
CA LEU A 247 -33.55 6.67 -12.42
C LEU A 247 -33.52 5.18 -12.80
N PHE A 248 -33.95 4.79 -14.01
CA PHE A 248 -34.12 3.38 -14.38
C PHE A 248 -33.23 2.87 -15.54
N THR A 249 -32.37 3.69 -16.13
CA THR A 249 -31.52 3.29 -17.28
C THR A 249 -30.24 2.57 -16.86
N GLY A 250 -30.40 1.48 -16.11
CA GLY A 250 -29.30 0.64 -15.64
C GLY A 250 -29.71 -0.82 -15.47
N LEU A 251 -30.62 -1.34 -16.30
CA LEU A 251 -31.00 -2.74 -16.29
C LEU A 251 -31.27 -3.21 -17.72
N HIS A 252 -30.57 -4.28 -18.10
CA HIS A 252 -30.85 -5.19 -19.22
C HIS A 252 -32.28 -5.08 -19.75
N ASP A 253 -32.41 -4.97 -21.06
CA ASP A 253 -33.62 -5.15 -21.89
C ASP A 253 -34.88 -5.46 -21.04
N THR A 254 -35.47 -4.41 -20.47
CA THR A 254 -36.34 -4.51 -19.28
C THR A 254 -37.69 -5.08 -19.67
N THR A 255 -37.72 -6.39 -19.78
CA THR A 255 -38.89 -7.19 -20.09
C THR A 255 -39.66 -7.44 -18.80
N CYS A 256 -40.93 -7.03 -18.79
CA CYS A 256 -41.83 -7.18 -17.66
C CYS A 256 -41.94 -8.65 -17.26
N SER A 257 -41.71 -8.95 -15.97
CA SER A 257 -41.77 -10.32 -15.44
C SER A 257 -43.19 -10.91 -15.39
N TYR A 258 -44.22 -10.10 -15.72
CA TYR A 258 -45.61 -10.52 -15.72
C TYR A 258 -46.16 -10.73 -17.14
N CYS A 259 -46.05 -9.72 -17.99
CA CYS A 259 -46.65 -9.71 -19.32
C CYS A 259 -45.62 -9.65 -20.46
N GLN A 260 -44.33 -9.71 -20.15
CA GLN A 260 -43.23 -9.70 -21.11
C GLN A 260 -43.15 -8.46 -22.02
N GLY A 261 -43.86 -7.38 -21.66
CA GLY A 261 -43.76 -6.08 -22.36
C GLY A 261 -42.51 -5.28 -21.97
N LYS A 262 -42.16 -4.28 -22.77
CA LYS A 262 -41.01 -3.38 -22.53
C LYS A 262 -41.31 -2.32 -21.47
N HIS A 263 -41.44 -2.75 -20.22
CA HIS A 263 -41.60 -1.87 -19.05
C HIS A 263 -41.16 -2.58 -17.77
N LEU A 264 -40.85 -1.79 -16.74
CA LEU A 264 -40.58 -2.30 -15.40
C LEU A 264 -41.79 -3.05 -14.85
N SER A 265 -41.56 -4.25 -14.29
CA SER A 265 -42.61 -5.07 -13.66
C SER A 265 -43.43 -4.30 -12.62
N ALA A 266 -42.83 -3.32 -11.92
CA ALA A 266 -43.53 -2.42 -11.00
C ALA A 266 -44.71 -1.66 -11.64
N ASN A 267 -44.56 -1.31 -12.92
CA ASN A 267 -45.48 -0.46 -13.67
C ASN A 267 -46.38 -1.26 -14.63
N CYS A 268 -46.47 -2.58 -14.45
CA CYS A 268 -47.26 -3.42 -15.35
C CYS A 268 -48.75 -3.10 -15.27
N LYS A 269 -49.30 -2.62 -16.39
CA LYS A 269 -50.73 -2.33 -16.56
C LYS A 269 -51.54 -3.53 -17.04
N THR A 270 -50.88 -4.54 -17.61
CA THR A 270 -51.54 -5.77 -18.10
C THR A 270 -51.95 -6.70 -16.97
N VAL A 271 -51.09 -6.85 -15.95
CA VAL A 271 -51.40 -7.64 -14.75
C VAL A 271 -51.39 -6.68 -13.58
N THR A 272 -52.56 -6.22 -13.17
CA THR A 272 -52.74 -5.25 -12.08
C THR A 272 -52.97 -5.93 -10.72
N ASN A 273 -53.61 -7.11 -10.72
CA ASN A 273 -53.95 -7.85 -9.51
C ASN A 273 -52.71 -8.50 -8.86
N VAL A 274 -52.51 -8.24 -7.55
CA VAL A 274 -51.36 -8.74 -6.77
C VAL A 274 -51.36 -10.27 -6.63
N ALA A 275 -52.52 -10.92 -6.49
CA ALA A 275 -52.63 -12.37 -6.43
C ALA A 275 -52.19 -13.00 -7.76
N ALA A 276 -52.69 -12.48 -8.88
CA ALA A 276 -52.27 -12.92 -10.21
C ALA A 276 -50.76 -12.73 -10.45
N ARG A 277 -50.19 -11.59 -10.01
CA ARG A 277 -48.73 -11.36 -10.05
C ARG A 277 -47.96 -12.41 -9.25
N ARG A 278 -48.45 -12.77 -8.06
CA ARG A 278 -47.82 -13.79 -7.20
C ARG A 278 -47.83 -15.16 -7.89
N ASP A 279 -48.93 -15.55 -8.52
CA ASP A 279 -49.04 -16.86 -9.17
C ASP A 279 -48.20 -16.95 -10.45
N ILE A 280 -48.04 -15.84 -11.18
CA ILE A 280 -47.11 -15.78 -12.32
C ILE A 280 -45.66 -15.95 -11.84
N LEU A 281 -45.27 -15.33 -10.73
CA LEU A 281 -43.91 -15.49 -10.19
C LEU A 281 -43.64 -16.89 -9.64
N LYS A 282 -44.64 -17.52 -9.01
CA LYS A 282 -44.56 -18.95 -8.60
C LYS A 282 -44.33 -19.84 -9.81
N ARG A 283 -45.18 -19.74 -10.83
CA ARG A 283 -45.10 -20.57 -12.05
C ARG A 283 -43.82 -20.34 -12.84
N SER A 284 -43.28 -19.12 -12.83
CA SER A 284 -42.04 -18.77 -13.52
C SER A 284 -40.76 -18.96 -12.69
N GLY A 285 -40.87 -19.46 -11.46
CA GLY A 285 -39.72 -19.73 -10.58
C GLY A 285 -38.93 -18.48 -10.20
N ARG A 286 -39.61 -17.36 -9.95
CA ARG A 286 -38.97 -16.05 -9.67
C ARG A 286 -39.11 -15.65 -8.20
N CYS A 287 -38.06 -15.05 -7.66
CA CYS A 287 -38.02 -14.54 -6.29
C CYS A 287 -39.01 -13.38 -6.09
N PHE A 288 -39.82 -13.41 -5.01
CA PHE A 288 -40.77 -12.33 -4.70
C PHE A 288 -40.14 -11.03 -4.21
N VAL A 289 -38.81 -10.99 -3.98
CA VAL A 289 -38.09 -9.81 -3.49
C VAL A 289 -37.45 -9.04 -4.66
N CYS A 290 -36.72 -9.75 -5.53
CA CYS A 290 -35.96 -9.13 -6.63
C CYS A 290 -36.44 -9.53 -8.04
N LEU A 291 -37.44 -10.40 -8.16
CA LEU A 291 -38.00 -10.93 -9.42
C LEU A 291 -37.02 -11.72 -10.31
N ARG A 292 -35.80 -12.01 -9.83
CA ARG A 292 -34.81 -12.86 -10.53
C ARG A 292 -35.12 -14.35 -10.34
N LYS A 293 -34.60 -15.17 -11.26
CA LYS A 293 -34.65 -16.64 -11.18
C LYS A 293 -33.51 -17.18 -10.29
N ASN A 294 -33.52 -18.48 -10.04
CA ASN A 294 -32.46 -19.26 -9.37
C ASN A 294 -32.37 -19.16 -7.84
N HIS A 295 -33.33 -18.49 -7.18
CA HIS A 295 -33.42 -18.51 -5.71
C HIS A 295 -34.84 -18.14 -5.24
N ILE A 296 -35.17 -18.54 -4.01
CA ILE A 296 -36.41 -18.13 -3.33
C ILE A 296 -36.20 -16.89 -2.44
N SER A 297 -37.29 -16.29 -1.96
CA SER A 297 -37.21 -15.06 -1.15
C SER A 297 -36.39 -15.20 0.15
N ARG A 298 -36.30 -16.41 0.71
CA ARG A 298 -35.49 -16.68 1.92
C ARG A 298 -33.99 -16.62 1.66
N GLU A 299 -33.56 -17.04 0.47
CA GLU A 299 -32.16 -17.09 0.03
C GLU A 299 -31.74 -15.82 -0.73
N CYS A 300 -32.64 -14.84 -0.82
CA CYS A 300 -32.38 -13.61 -1.54
C CYS A 300 -31.39 -12.73 -0.78
N GLN A 301 -30.19 -12.54 -1.33
CA GLN A 301 -29.18 -11.63 -0.81
C GLN A 301 -29.50 -10.15 -1.09
N SER A 302 -30.53 -9.86 -1.88
CA SER A 302 -30.93 -8.48 -2.15
C SER A 302 -31.53 -7.83 -0.89
N ASN A 303 -30.99 -6.67 -0.50
CA ASN A 303 -31.48 -5.88 0.63
C ASN A 303 -32.68 -4.98 0.26
N ILE A 304 -33.49 -5.41 -0.73
CA ILE A 304 -34.64 -4.65 -1.23
C ILE A 304 -35.75 -4.69 -0.17
N LYS A 305 -36.16 -3.50 0.26
CA LYS A 305 -37.32 -3.29 1.15
C LYS A 305 -38.39 -2.52 0.38
N CYS A 306 -39.65 -2.89 0.59
CA CYS A 306 -40.75 -2.23 -0.07
C CYS A 306 -40.93 -0.81 0.50
N PHE A 307 -40.84 0.21 -0.37
CA PHE A 307 -41.03 1.61 0.02
C PHE A 307 -42.39 1.88 0.68
N LYS A 308 -43.42 1.08 0.37
CA LYS A 308 -44.78 1.28 0.90
C LYS A 308 -44.99 0.75 2.33
N CYS A 309 -44.32 -0.34 2.73
CA CYS A 309 -44.57 -0.93 4.05
C CYS A 309 -43.33 -1.45 4.77
N GLY A 310 -42.12 -1.15 4.27
CA GLY A 310 -40.84 -1.51 4.88
C GLY A 310 -40.46 -3.00 4.85
N ARG A 311 -41.39 -3.90 4.50
CA ARG A 311 -41.16 -5.37 4.48
C ARG A 311 -40.38 -5.82 3.25
N ARG A 312 -39.70 -6.97 3.35
CA ARG A 312 -38.93 -7.60 2.25
C ARG A 312 -39.84 -8.24 1.21
N HIS A 313 -40.22 -7.48 0.19
CA HIS A 313 -40.90 -7.94 -1.03
C HIS A 313 -40.75 -6.88 -2.14
N HIS A 314 -40.93 -7.28 -3.39
CA HIS A 314 -40.93 -6.36 -4.53
C HIS A 314 -42.16 -5.45 -4.48
N GLY A 315 -42.00 -4.15 -4.78
CA GLY A 315 -43.05 -3.13 -4.61
C GLY A 315 -44.36 -3.40 -5.37
N SER A 316 -44.30 -4.16 -6.47
CA SER A 316 -45.47 -4.60 -7.25
C SER A 316 -46.38 -5.62 -6.54
N LEU A 317 -45.90 -6.22 -5.44
CA LEU A 317 -46.59 -7.25 -4.66
C LEU A 317 -47.13 -6.71 -3.33
N CYS A 318 -46.99 -5.42 -3.07
CA CYS A 318 -47.46 -4.78 -1.85
C CYS A 318 -48.98 -4.61 -1.88
N MET A 319 -49.69 -5.12 -0.88
CA MET A 319 -51.15 -4.98 -0.76
C MET A 319 -51.60 -3.76 0.07
N GLY A 320 -50.70 -2.83 0.41
CA GLY A 320 -51.04 -1.72 1.32
C GLY A 320 -51.31 -2.21 2.75
N GLY A 321 -51.33 -1.29 3.72
CA GLY A 321 -51.38 -1.62 5.14
C GLY A 321 -52.70 -2.23 5.61
N GLN A 322 -52.82 -3.55 5.58
CA GLN A 322 -53.54 -4.26 6.63
C GLN A 322 -52.51 -4.84 7.61
N PRO A 323 -52.48 -4.39 8.89
CA PRO A 323 -51.73 -5.07 9.92
C PRO A 323 -52.33 -6.46 10.09
N ARG A 324 -51.54 -7.49 9.85
CA ARG A 324 -51.98 -8.86 10.15
C ARG A 324 -51.99 -8.97 11.68
N GLN A 325 -53.18 -9.15 12.25
CA GLN A 325 -53.33 -9.59 13.64
C GLN A 325 -52.42 -10.80 13.84
N GLN A 326 -51.53 -10.69 14.82
CA GLN A 326 -50.67 -11.79 15.22
C GLN A 326 -51.58 -12.84 15.85
N HIS A 327 -51.74 -13.98 15.19
CA HIS A 327 -52.18 -15.17 15.90
C HIS A 327 -51.02 -15.60 16.81
N PRO A 328 -51.24 -15.82 18.12
CA PRO A 328 -50.21 -16.30 19.02
C PRO A 328 -49.78 -17.70 18.57
N ASN A 329 -48.48 -17.93 18.45
CA ASN A 329 -47.94 -19.28 18.41
C ASN A 329 -47.85 -19.76 19.88
N PRO A 330 -48.54 -20.83 20.28
CA PRO A 330 -48.46 -21.37 21.63
C PRO A 330 -47.17 -22.18 21.72
N ASN A 331 -46.07 -21.52 22.10
CA ASN A 331 -44.92 -22.13 22.77
C ASN A 331 -43.83 -21.06 22.93
N SER A 332 -43.89 -20.35 24.04
CA SER A 332 -42.72 -19.74 24.68
C SER A 332 -43.14 -19.26 26.06
N ASP A 333 -42.61 -19.93 27.09
CA ASP A 333 -42.78 -19.58 28.50
C ASP A 333 -42.32 -18.14 28.80
N PRO A 334 -42.93 -17.48 29.81
CA PRO A 334 -42.72 -16.05 30.04
C PRO A 334 -41.44 -15.76 30.83
N PRO A 335 -40.75 -14.63 30.56
CA PRO A 335 -39.63 -14.18 31.37
C PRO A 335 -40.12 -13.36 32.56
N THR A 336 -39.70 -13.75 33.76
CA THR A 336 -39.91 -13.02 35.01
C THR A 336 -39.05 -11.75 35.03
N ASN A 337 -39.70 -10.60 35.16
CA ASN A 337 -39.07 -9.31 35.46
C ASN A 337 -39.36 -8.95 36.91
N GLN A 338 -38.34 -8.54 37.67
CA GLN A 338 -38.47 -7.58 38.77
C GLN A 338 -37.09 -7.05 39.18
N GLN A 339 -36.90 -5.74 38.96
CA GLN A 339 -35.96 -4.86 39.68
C GLN A 339 -36.61 -4.51 41.04
N GLU A 340 -35.91 -4.43 42.16
CA GLU A 340 -35.09 -3.30 42.67
C GLU A 340 -34.50 -3.73 44.06
N PRO A 341 -33.81 -2.88 44.87
CA PRO A 341 -32.67 -1.98 44.61
C PRO A 341 -31.46 -2.28 45.55
N ARG A 342 -30.28 -1.73 45.25
CA ARG A 342 -29.05 -1.85 46.07
C ARG A 342 -28.95 -0.77 47.16
N HIS A 343 -28.48 -1.17 48.36
CA HIS A 343 -27.61 -0.38 49.26
C HIS A 343 -27.06 -1.26 50.41
N PRO A 344 -26.08 -0.82 51.24
CA PRO A 344 -24.65 -0.72 50.96
C PRO A 344 -23.82 -1.68 51.87
N ARG A 345 -22.55 -1.93 51.55
CA ARG A 345 -21.67 -2.84 52.30
C ARG A 345 -20.42 -2.12 52.81
N GLN A 346 -20.17 -2.16 54.12
CA GLN A 346 -18.87 -2.08 54.82
C GLN A 346 -19.05 -2.50 56.32
N PRO A 347 -18.01 -2.77 57.13
CA PRO A 347 -16.78 -3.57 56.89
C PRO A 347 -16.36 -4.47 58.10
N ALA A 348 -15.29 -5.28 57.90
CA ALA A 348 -14.36 -5.89 58.89
C ALA A 348 -14.93 -6.99 59.84
N THR A 349 -14.22 -8.01 60.36
CA THR A 349 -12.83 -8.18 60.83
C THR A 349 -12.40 -9.68 60.88
N GLU A 350 -11.08 -9.87 60.83
CA GLU A 350 -10.17 -10.94 61.34
C GLU A 350 -10.76 -11.99 62.31
N THR A 351 -10.35 -13.28 62.32
CA THR A 351 -9.10 -13.76 62.97
C THR A 351 -8.80 -15.25 62.70
N GLU A 352 -7.50 -15.52 62.46
CA GLU A 352 -6.62 -16.61 62.96
C GLU A 352 -6.82 -18.14 62.74
N LYS A 353 -5.72 -18.70 62.18
CA LYS A 353 -4.89 -19.87 62.57
C LYS A 353 -5.35 -21.32 62.37
N GLY A 354 -4.43 -22.12 61.82
CA GLY A 354 -4.33 -23.58 61.98
C GLY A 354 -3.50 -24.26 60.90
N ASP A 355 -2.29 -24.69 61.24
CA ASP A 355 -1.31 -25.46 60.46
C ASP A 355 -1.84 -26.78 59.85
N GLU A 356 -1.23 -27.25 58.73
CA GLU A 356 -0.49 -28.54 58.68
C GLU A 356 -0.06 -28.93 57.24
N THR A 357 1.26 -29.03 57.07
CA THR A 357 2.06 -30.03 56.34
C THR A 357 1.63 -30.58 54.95
N GLY A 358 2.52 -30.38 53.96
CA GLY A 358 3.28 -31.52 53.39
C GLY A 358 2.94 -32.00 51.97
N ILE A 359 4.01 -32.10 51.15
CA ILE A 359 4.20 -32.94 49.94
C ILE A 359 3.51 -32.37 48.68
N GLY A 360 4.18 -31.94 47.60
CA GLY A 360 5.40 -32.44 46.97
C GLY A 360 5.04 -33.12 45.64
N GLY A 361 5.14 -32.42 44.50
CA GLY A 361 4.85 -33.02 43.19
C GLY A 361 5.01 -32.05 42.02
N LYS A 362 6.19 -32.05 41.41
CA LYS A 362 6.58 -31.27 40.23
C LYS A 362 5.98 -31.90 38.95
N ASN A 363 5.34 -31.11 38.10
CA ASN A 363 5.01 -31.49 36.72
C ASN A 363 6.04 -30.89 35.74
N LEU A 364 6.77 -31.76 35.03
CA LEU A 364 7.53 -31.45 33.81
C LEU A 364 6.78 -31.97 32.56
N PRO A 365 7.00 -31.38 31.37
CA PRO A 365 6.19 -31.63 30.17
C PRO A 365 6.68 -32.83 29.34
N ALA A 366 5.74 -33.43 28.61
CA ALA A 366 5.93 -34.61 27.76
C ALA A 366 6.73 -34.33 26.47
N GLN A 367 7.60 -35.28 26.11
CA GLN A 367 8.33 -35.37 24.83
C GLN A 367 7.59 -36.26 23.81
N PRO A 368 7.86 -36.12 22.49
CA PRO A 368 7.16 -36.84 21.43
C PRO A 368 7.76 -38.22 21.08
N ASN A 369 6.85 -39.14 20.70
CA ASN A 369 7.04 -40.54 20.32
C ASN A 369 8.02 -40.76 19.15
N ARG A 370 9.03 -41.63 19.34
CA ARG A 370 10.03 -42.02 18.32
C ARG A 370 10.00 -43.50 17.92
N GLU A 371 8.94 -44.23 18.28
CA GLU A 371 8.85 -45.69 18.10
C GLU A 371 8.01 -46.15 16.89
N ARG A 372 7.44 -45.25 16.07
CA ARG A 372 6.71 -45.64 14.86
C ARG A 372 7.56 -45.74 13.58
N ASP A 373 8.71 -45.07 13.54
CA ASP A 373 9.52 -44.99 12.32
C ASP A 373 10.47 -46.19 12.14
N GLN A 374 10.76 -46.97 13.20
CA GLN A 374 11.60 -48.18 13.10
C GLN A 374 10.83 -49.43 12.65
N GLN A 375 9.50 -49.48 12.80
CA GLN A 375 8.70 -50.62 12.35
C GLN A 375 8.30 -50.57 10.86
N GLN A 376 8.33 -49.40 10.22
CA GLN A 376 8.06 -49.29 8.77
C GLN A 376 9.30 -49.55 7.89
N GLN A 377 10.52 -49.40 8.42
CA GLN A 377 11.75 -49.68 7.66
C GLN A 377 12.11 -51.18 7.58
N GLN A 378 11.62 -52.02 8.48
CA GLN A 378 11.86 -53.48 8.43
C GLN A 378 10.88 -54.24 7.51
N GLN A 379 9.73 -53.66 7.14
CA GLN A 379 8.78 -54.30 6.22
C GLN A 379 9.09 -54.07 4.73
N GLN A 380 9.93 -53.10 4.38
CA GLN A 380 10.32 -52.83 2.97
C GLN A 380 11.57 -53.59 2.51
N GLN A 381 12.30 -54.27 3.39
CA GLN A 381 13.45 -55.12 3.03
C GLN A 381 13.08 -56.60 2.85
N ALA A 382 11.85 -57.01 3.15
CA ALA A 382 11.39 -58.40 2.97
C ALA A 382 10.64 -58.65 1.64
N THR A 383 10.34 -57.60 0.86
CA THR A 383 9.59 -57.72 -0.41
C THR A 383 10.47 -57.63 -1.67
N THR A 384 11.80 -57.52 -1.53
CA THR A 384 12.75 -57.39 -2.65
C THR A 384 13.62 -58.64 -2.87
N SER A 385 13.24 -59.79 -2.31
CA SER A 385 13.96 -61.07 -2.52
C SER A 385 13.09 -62.21 -3.04
N GLN A 386 11.89 -61.91 -3.57
CA GLN A 386 11.09 -62.87 -4.34
C GLN A 386 10.38 -62.16 -5.50
N THR A 387 11.13 -61.85 -6.56
CA THR A 387 10.69 -61.77 -7.98
C THR A 387 11.91 -61.76 -8.87
#